data_AF-A0A316AYB7-F1
#
_entry.id   AF-A0A316AYB7-F1
#
_cell.length_a   1.000
_cell.length_b   1.000
_cell.length_c   1.000
_cell.angle_alpha   90.00
_cell.angle_beta   90.00
_cell.angle_gamma   90.00
#
_symmetry.space_group_name_H-M   'P 1'
#
loop_
_entity.id
_entity.type
_entity.pdbx_description
1 polymer ?
#
loop_
_entity_poly.entity_id
_entity_poly.type
_entity_poly.pdbx_seq_one_letter_code
_entity_poly.pdbx_strand_id
1 'polypeptide(L)'
;MTTKKTFWSSQRWQSIKQASIIRVLSSIYWFLIKIRDITSTTWLCLKVAMLSKFFSVQKEPYPFGEVYISLTTYPARLDAVYYTLCSILVQKRKCNKIILTLFKGDFPNGEQDLPKRILLLQKKGLELLWCEDNLKSHKKYFYAMQKYSNAIIITIDDDTIYPYSTVANLVNSHISHPHAIISLGVKQIEIENGLPTPFNEWCSNIVGEPFKIAKQAFNQKRMDFLAQGVAGVLYPPSILPKETFNEQAIKRLCIYADDFWLKCMELMANIPTVCPKTRIKIHAIYFSQETALFKINILENKNDSQFQAILEEYKDYNLLEKLKA
;
A
#
# COMPACT_ATOMS: atom_id res chain seq x y z
N MET A 1 9.99 30.59 -10.18
CA MET A 1 9.51 29.18 -10.29
C MET A 1 8.68 28.91 -11.56
N THR A 2 8.49 29.90 -12.44
CA THR A 2 7.63 29.87 -13.63
C THR A 2 8.24 29.26 -14.89
N THR A 3 9.47 28.70 -14.85
CA THR A 3 10.24 28.36 -16.07
C THR A 3 10.07 26.93 -16.59
N LYS A 4 9.78 25.94 -15.75
CA LYS A 4 9.58 24.55 -16.22
C LYS A 4 8.23 24.34 -16.88
N LYS A 5 7.12 24.77 -16.23
CA LYS A 5 5.76 24.58 -16.76
C LYS A 5 5.60 25.29 -18.12
N THR A 6 6.09 26.53 -18.23
CA THR A 6 6.09 27.31 -19.48
C THR A 6 6.94 26.70 -20.59
N PHE A 7 8.09 26.09 -20.25
CA PHE A 7 8.91 25.38 -21.24
C PHE A 7 8.18 24.16 -21.81
N TRP A 8 7.62 23.30 -20.96
CA TRP A 8 6.90 22.09 -21.38
C TRP A 8 5.56 22.38 -22.08
N SER A 9 4.97 23.56 -21.87
CA SER A 9 3.79 24.03 -22.59
C SER A 9 4.12 24.90 -23.81
N SER A 10 5.41 25.18 -24.08
CA SER A 10 5.80 26.05 -25.18
C SER A 10 5.58 25.39 -26.54
N GLN A 11 5.21 26.20 -27.53
CA GLN A 11 5.04 25.75 -28.92
C GLN A 11 6.33 25.12 -29.48
N ARG A 12 7.49 25.61 -29.03
CA ARG A 12 8.81 25.05 -29.33
C ARG A 12 8.99 23.64 -28.78
N TRP A 13 8.59 23.36 -27.54
CA TRP A 13 8.63 21.99 -27.01
C TRP A 13 7.61 21.09 -27.71
N GLN A 14 6.42 21.60 -28.04
CA GLN A 14 5.40 20.81 -28.76
C GLN A 14 5.89 20.34 -30.14
N SER A 15 6.61 21.20 -30.89
CA SER A 15 7.20 20.80 -32.17
C SER A 15 8.36 19.81 -32.00
N ILE A 16 9.24 20.07 -31.01
CA ILE A 16 10.39 19.22 -30.67
C ILE A 16 9.93 17.83 -30.22
N LYS A 17 8.90 17.73 -29.35
CA LYS A 17 8.34 16.45 -28.88
C LYS A 17 7.75 15.60 -30.02
N GLN A 18 7.28 16.23 -31.10
CA GLN A 18 6.76 15.54 -32.27
C GLN A 18 7.86 15.07 -33.23
N ALA A 19 9.10 15.54 -33.09
CA ALA A 19 10.22 15.08 -33.89
C ALA A 19 10.44 13.57 -33.69
N SER A 20 10.55 12.83 -34.79
CA SER A 20 10.71 11.37 -34.80
C SER A 20 11.89 10.93 -33.93
N ILE A 21 13.01 11.66 -33.99
CA ILE A 21 14.21 11.36 -33.20
C ILE A 21 13.97 11.43 -31.69
N ILE A 22 13.14 12.36 -31.21
CA ILE A 22 12.85 12.50 -29.79
C ILE A 22 11.89 11.42 -29.31
N ARG A 23 10.93 11.01 -30.16
CA ARG A 23 10.09 9.84 -29.88
C ARG A 23 10.94 8.57 -29.79
N VAL A 24 11.87 8.37 -30.71
CA VAL A 24 12.79 7.22 -30.70
C VAL A 24 13.69 7.23 -29.47
N LEU A 25 14.33 8.36 -29.15
CA LEU A 25 15.18 8.49 -27.96
C LEU A 25 14.37 8.29 -26.66
N SER A 26 13.15 8.82 -26.59
CA SER A 26 12.23 8.58 -25.48
C SER A 26 11.89 7.09 -25.35
N SER A 27 11.55 6.42 -26.45
CA SER A 27 11.26 4.98 -26.45
C SER A 27 12.48 4.14 -26.02
N ILE A 28 13.68 4.47 -26.51
CA ILE A 28 14.93 3.81 -26.08
C ILE A 28 15.17 4.04 -24.59
N TYR A 29 15.00 5.27 -24.11
CA TYR A 29 15.17 5.61 -22.70
C TYR A 29 14.21 4.81 -21.80
N TRP A 30 12.92 4.76 -22.15
CA TRP A 30 11.93 3.96 -21.42
C TRP A 30 12.23 2.47 -21.49
N PHE A 31 12.72 1.97 -22.62
CA PHE A 31 13.17 0.59 -22.77
C PHE A 31 14.36 0.26 -21.86
N LEU A 32 15.34 1.16 -21.77
CA LEU A 32 16.49 1.00 -20.87
C LEU A 32 16.07 1.05 -19.39
N ILE A 33 15.15 1.96 -19.02
CA ILE A 33 14.55 1.97 -17.67
C ILE A 33 13.87 0.63 -17.39
N LYS A 34 13.07 0.12 -18.33
CA LYS A 34 12.40 -1.16 -18.20
C LYS A 34 13.40 -2.30 -17.98
N ILE A 35 14.49 -2.36 -18.74
CA ILE A 35 15.56 -3.36 -18.54
C ILE A 35 16.18 -3.23 -17.16
N ARG A 36 16.52 -2.02 -16.73
CA ARG A 36 17.09 -1.76 -15.39
C ARG A 36 16.14 -2.25 -14.29
N ASP A 37 14.85 -1.96 -14.42
CA ASP A 37 13.85 -2.31 -13.41
C ASP A 37 13.60 -3.82 -13.38
N ILE A 38 13.54 -4.49 -14.53
CA ILE A 38 13.48 -5.96 -14.63
C ILE A 38 14.70 -6.60 -13.98
N THR A 39 15.91 -6.17 -14.35
CA THR A 39 17.16 -6.79 -13.86
C THR A 39 17.34 -6.58 -12.36
N SER A 40 17.13 -5.35 -11.88
CA SER A 40 17.24 -5.03 -10.45
C SER A 40 16.21 -5.76 -9.61
N THR A 41 14.95 -5.84 -10.07
CA THR A 41 13.89 -6.56 -9.37
C THR A 41 14.16 -8.06 -9.35
N THR A 42 14.58 -8.64 -10.47
CA THR A 42 14.91 -10.08 -10.55
C THR A 42 16.03 -10.44 -9.59
N TRP A 43 17.11 -9.65 -9.57
CA TRP A 43 18.21 -9.85 -8.62
C TRP A 43 17.73 -9.72 -7.17
N LEU A 44 16.89 -8.73 -6.88
CA LEU A 44 16.37 -8.51 -5.53
C LEU A 44 15.46 -9.66 -5.08
N CYS A 45 14.58 -10.17 -5.95
CA CYS A 45 13.75 -11.35 -5.73
C CYS A 45 14.60 -12.58 -5.37
N LEU A 46 15.64 -12.86 -6.15
CA LEU A 46 16.56 -13.96 -5.87
C LEU A 46 17.29 -13.78 -4.54
N LYS A 47 17.76 -12.55 -4.27
CA LYS A 47 18.45 -12.22 -3.01
C LYS A 47 17.56 -12.43 -1.80
N VAL A 48 16.32 -11.91 -1.80
CA VAL A 48 15.43 -12.08 -0.65
C VAL A 48 14.99 -13.53 -0.47
N ALA A 49 14.77 -14.27 -1.56
CA ALA A 49 14.45 -15.70 -1.51
C ALA A 49 15.60 -16.55 -0.98
N MET A 50 16.85 -16.21 -1.30
CA MET A 50 18.03 -16.88 -0.74
C MET A 50 18.18 -16.59 0.75
N LEU A 51 18.07 -15.31 1.14
CA LEU A 51 18.23 -14.89 2.54
C LEU A 51 17.11 -15.44 3.42
N SER A 52 15.86 -15.45 2.96
CA SER A 52 14.69 -15.89 3.75
C SER A 52 14.79 -17.35 4.23
N LYS A 53 15.63 -18.18 3.60
CA LYS A 53 15.94 -19.54 4.06
C LYS A 53 16.48 -19.55 5.50
N PHE A 54 17.22 -18.52 5.90
CA PHE A 54 17.86 -18.42 7.22
C PHE A 54 17.04 -17.65 8.26
N PHE A 55 15.90 -17.06 7.87
CA PHE A 55 15.08 -16.25 8.77
C PHE A 55 13.70 -16.84 8.97
N SER A 56 13.07 -16.43 10.07
CA SER A 56 11.68 -16.70 10.43
C SER A 56 11.14 -15.47 11.18
N VAL A 57 9.84 -15.43 11.40
CA VAL A 57 9.25 -14.50 12.37
C VAL A 57 9.86 -14.73 13.76
N GLN A 58 9.84 -13.71 14.61
CA GLN A 58 10.13 -13.90 16.02
C GLN A 58 8.83 -14.31 16.72
N LYS A 59 8.82 -15.28 17.62
CA LYS A 59 7.56 -15.68 18.28
C LYS A 59 7.21 -14.74 19.44
N GLU A 60 8.21 -14.32 20.18
CA GLU A 60 8.00 -13.50 21.38
C GLU A 60 7.43 -12.11 21.07
N PRO A 61 6.41 -11.66 21.83
CA PRO A 61 5.82 -10.33 21.65
C PRO A 61 6.83 -9.22 21.98
N TYR A 62 6.62 -8.04 21.42
CA TYR A 62 7.34 -6.85 21.87
C TYR A 62 6.78 -6.34 23.20
N PRO A 63 7.51 -5.48 23.94
CA PRO A 63 6.98 -4.83 25.14
C PRO A 63 5.68 -4.04 24.93
N PHE A 64 5.39 -3.63 23.69
CA PHE A 64 4.20 -2.90 23.30
C PHE A 64 3.15 -3.78 22.58
N GLY A 65 3.34 -5.10 22.54
CA GLY A 65 2.40 -6.07 21.96
C GLY A 65 2.93 -6.83 20.74
N GLU A 66 2.04 -7.59 20.12
CA GLU A 66 2.34 -8.38 18.92
C GLU A 66 2.24 -7.54 17.65
N VAL A 67 3.18 -7.75 16.72
CA VAL A 67 3.19 -7.07 15.41
C VAL A 67 2.99 -8.09 14.31
N TYR A 68 1.83 -8.07 13.67
CA TYR A 68 1.51 -8.96 12.56
C TYR A 68 1.55 -8.23 11.23
N ILE A 69 2.07 -8.89 10.21
CA ILE A 69 1.96 -8.45 8.83
C ILE A 69 0.75 -9.12 8.21
N SER A 70 -0.09 -8.37 7.50
CA SER A 70 -1.25 -8.89 6.81
C SER A 70 -1.29 -8.46 5.35
N LEU A 71 -1.58 -9.40 4.46
CA LEU A 71 -1.72 -9.17 3.04
C LEU A 71 -2.75 -10.13 2.44
N THR A 72 -3.20 -9.85 1.23
CA THR A 72 -4.05 -10.75 0.45
C THR A 72 -3.43 -10.98 -0.91
N THR A 73 -3.70 -12.13 -1.51
CA THR A 73 -3.31 -12.42 -2.90
C THR A 73 -4.44 -13.14 -3.65
N TYR A 74 -4.20 -13.41 -4.93
CA TYR A 74 -5.06 -14.19 -5.83
C TYR A 74 -4.17 -14.97 -6.82
N PRO A 75 -4.72 -15.93 -7.59
CA PRO A 75 -3.93 -16.90 -8.35
C PRO A 75 -2.85 -16.29 -9.26
N ALA A 76 -3.15 -15.20 -9.97
CA ALA A 76 -2.18 -14.60 -10.89
C ALA A 76 -0.99 -13.91 -10.19
N ARG A 77 -1.02 -13.73 -8.87
CA ARG A 77 0.05 -13.09 -8.08
C ARG A 77 0.80 -14.04 -7.16
N LEU A 78 0.49 -15.34 -7.18
CA LEU A 78 1.19 -16.34 -6.36
C LEU A 78 2.71 -16.34 -6.55
N ASP A 79 3.18 -16.02 -7.75
CA ASP A 79 4.62 -15.94 -8.00
C ASP A 79 5.27 -14.70 -7.40
N ALA A 80 4.57 -13.57 -7.42
CA ALA A 80 5.05 -12.31 -6.85
C ALA A 80 4.99 -12.33 -5.32
N VAL A 81 3.85 -12.79 -4.75
CA VAL A 81 3.65 -12.81 -3.30
C VAL A 81 4.69 -13.65 -2.57
N TYR A 82 5.20 -14.71 -3.21
CA TYR A 82 6.30 -15.48 -2.64
C TYR A 82 7.52 -14.60 -2.32
N TYR A 83 7.90 -13.69 -3.22
CA TYR A 83 9.04 -12.80 -3.00
C TYR A 83 8.72 -11.67 -2.02
N THR A 84 7.47 -11.16 -2.04
CA THR A 84 6.96 -10.25 -1.02
C THR A 84 7.12 -10.86 0.38
N LEU A 85 6.63 -12.08 0.59
CA LEU A 85 6.75 -12.83 1.85
C LEU A 85 8.22 -13.04 2.25
N CYS A 86 9.08 -13.39 1.29
CA CYS A 86 10.52 -13.51 1.55
C CYS A 86 11.13 -12.18 2.03
N SER A 87 10.72 -11.05 1.44
CA SER A 87 11.19 -9.71 1.84
C SER A 87 10.78 -9.34 3.28
N ILE A 88 9.64 -9.84 3.74
CA ILE A 88 9.16 -9.66 5.11
C ILE A 88 9.93 -10.52 6.11
N LEU A 89 10.24 -11.76 5.75
CA LEU A 89 11.03 -12.66 6.61
C LEU A 89 12.43 -12.11 6.88
N VAL A 90 13.01 -11.37 5.93
CA VAL A 90 14.36 -10.82 6.07
C VAL A 90 14.41 -9.46 6.78
N GLN A 91 13.30 -8.90 7.27
CA GLN A 91 13.28 -7.55 7.87
C GLN A 91 14.25 -7.38 9.05
N LYS A 92 14.74 -6.14 9.26
CA LYS A 92 15.62 -5.75 10.38
C LYS A 92 14.96 -6.01 11.72
N ARG A 93 13.70 -5.59 11.83
CA ARG A 93 12.83 -5.87 12.97
C ARG A 93 11.84 -6.95 12.51
N LYS A 94 11.75 -8.04 13.26
CA LYS A 94 10.91 -9.19 12.87
C LYS A 94 9.45 -8.93 13.27
N CYS A 95 8.50 -9.33 12.44
CA CYS A 95 7.11 -9.46 12.88
C CYS A 95 6.94 -10.75 13.70
N ASN A 96 5.80 -10.85 14.39
CA ASN A 96 5.39 -12.03 15.14
C ASN A 96 4.69 -13.08 14.28
N LYS A 97 4.00 -12.61 13.23
CA LYS A 97 3.21 -13.45 12.32
C LYS A 97 3.08 -12.76 10.98
N ILE A 98 2.96 -13.55 9.91
CA ILE A 98 2.56 -13.09 8.58
C ILE A 98 1.24 -13.77 8.24
N ILE A 99 0.21 -13.02 7.88
CA ILE A 99 -1.15 -13.50 7.61
C ILE A 99 -1.43 -13.27 6.13
N LEU A 100 -1.57 -14.35 5.36
CA LEU A 100 -1.98 -14.29 3.97
C LEU A 100 -3.45 -14.68 3.85
N THR A 101 -4.30 -13.68 3.60
CA THR A 101 -5.74 -13.89 3.40
C THR A 101 -6.03 -14.37 1.97
N LEU A 102 -6.79 -15.45 1.84
CA LEU A 102 -7.11 -16.12 0.58
C LEU A 102 -8.63 -16.31 0.47
N PHE A 103 -9.21 -15.92 -0.67
CA PHE A 103 -10.63 -16.15 -0.94
C PHE A 103 -10.80 -17.58 -1.46
N LYS A 104 -11.62 -18.40 -0.79
CA LYS A 104 -11.79 -19.82 -1.14
C LYS A 104 -12.21 -20.04 -2.59
N GLY A 105 -13.06 -19.17 -3.16
CA GLY A 105 -13.49 -19.30 -4.55
C GLY A 105 -12.39 -19.09 -5.58
N ASP A 106 -11.26 -18.46 -5.22
CA ASP A 106 -10.08 -18.38 -6.09
C ASP A 106 -9.23 -19.66 -6.05
N PHE A 107 -9.44 -20.55 -5.07
CA PHE A 107 -8.65 -21.75 -4.79
C PHE A 107 -9.56 -22.95 -4.45
N PRO A 108 -10.28 -23.52 -5.44
CA PRO A 108 -11.26 -24.58 -5.22
C PRO A 108 -10.68 -25.85 -4.57
N ASN A 109 -9.37 -26.11 -4.72
CA ASN A 109 -8.67 -27.25 -4.09
C ASN A 109 -7.89 -26.83 -2.83
N GLY A 110 -8.13 -25.62 -2.31
CA GLY A 110 -7.49 -25.10 -1.11
C GLY A 110 -5.97 -25.01 -1.22
N GLU A 111 -5.24 -25.56 -0.24
CA GLU A 111 -3.77 -25.51 -0.24
C GLU A 111 -3.11 -26.22 -1.43
N GLN A 112 -3.82 -27.14 -2.11
CA GLN A 112 -3.27 -27.84 -3.28
C GLN A 112 -3.07 -26.90 -4.48
N ASP A 113 -3.82 -25.80 -4.53
CA ASP A 113 -3.67 -24.77 -5.57
C ASP A 113 -2.48 -23.83 -5.28
N LEU A 114 -1.86 -23.93 -4.09
CA LEU A 114 -0.74 -23.08 -3.69
C LEU A 114 0.62 -23.71 -4.06
N PRO A 115 1.57 -22.90 -4.58
CA PRO A 115 2.93 -23.35 -4.79
C PRO A 115 3.55 -23.88 -3.49
N LYS A 116 4.22 -25.05 -3.56
CA LYS A 116 4.93 -25.64 -2.41
C LYS A 116 5.85 -24.66 -1.68
N ARG A 117 6.46 -23.74 -2.43
CA ARG A 117 7.34 -22.70 -1.88
C ARG A 117 6.63 -21.74 -0.92
N ILE A 118 5.34 -21.46 -1.10
CA ILE A 118 4.53 -20.66 -0.18
C ILE A 118 4.18 -21.48 1.06
N LEU A 119 3.71 -22.73 0.87
CA LEU A 119 3.36 -23.63 1.98
C LEU A 119 4.56 -23.85 2.94
N LEU A 120 5.78 -23.97 2.40
CA LEU A 120 7.00 -24.08 3.20
C LEU A 120 7.25 -22.88 4.12
N LEU A 121 6.69 -21.69 3.81
CA LEU A 121 6.81 -20.50 4.66
C LEU A 121 5.93 -20.59 5.92
N GLN A 122 4.96 -21.51 6.00
CA GLN A 122 4.18 -21.72 7.23
C GLN A 122 5.10 -22.12 8.41
N LYS A 123 6.14 -22.91 8.12
CA LYS A 123 7.19 -23.26 9.11
C LYS A 123 8.00 -22.04 9.59
N LYS A 124 7.93 -20.92 8.88
CA LYS A 124 8.65 -19.66 9.16
C LYS A 124 7.76 -18.57 9.76
N GLY A 125 6.48 -18.87 10.03
CA GLY A 125 5.53 -17.93 10.63
C GLY A 125 4.44 -17.39 9.70
N LEU A 126 4.28 -17.95 8.50
CA LEU A 126 3.13 -17.68 7.64
C LEU A 126 1.89 -18.42 8.14
N GLU A 127 0.77 -17.71 8.23
CA GLU A 127 -0.56 -18.26 8.44
C GLU A 127 -1.40 -18.02 7.18
N LEU A 128 -2.10 -19.05 6.73
CA LEU A 128 -3.08 -18.95 5.66
C LEU A 128 -4.46 -18.72 6.27
N LEU A 129 -5.10 -17.58 5.95
CA LEU A 129 -6.42 -17.22 6.43
C LEU A 129 -7.43 -17.30 5.30
N TRP A 130 -8.31 -18.29 5.33
CA TRP A 130 -9.30 -18.52 4.28
C TRP A 130 -10.59 -17.75 4.55
N CYS A 131 -11.11 -17.06 3.53
CA CYS A 131 -12.37 -16.31 3.60
C CYS A 131 -13.37 -16.73 2.51
N GLU A 132 -14.67 -16.55 2.82
CA GLU A 132 -15.78 -16.90 1.92
C GLU A 132 -16.13 -15.78 0.94
N ASP A 133 -15.85 -14.53 1.28
CA ASP A 133 -16.21 -13.38 0.44
C ASP A 133 -14.99 -12.73 -0.21
N ASN A 134 -15.11 -12.44 -1.52
CA ASN A 134 -14.05 -11.77 -2.27
C ASN A 134 -14.13 -10.25 -2.13
N LEU A 135 -13.59 -9.73 -1.03
CA LEU A 135 -13.46 -8.28 -0.80
C LEU A 135 -12.23 -7.65 -1.49
N LYS A 136 -11.67 -8.31 -2.50
CA LYS A 136 -10.48 -7.84 -3.23
C LYS A 136 -9.34 -7.42 -2.28
N SER A 137 -8.80 -6.21 -2.40
CA SER A 137 -7.71 -5.70 -1.56
C SER A 137 -8.12 -5.54 -0.09
N HIS A 138 -9.40 -5.28 0.20
CA HIS A 138 -9.89 -5.08 1.57
C HIS A 138 -9.66 -6.30 2.48
N LYS A 139 -9.54 -7.51 1.89
CA LYS A 139 -9.22 -8.75 2.62
C LYS A 139 -7.97 -8.62 3.52
N LYS A 140 -7.00 -7.77 3.14
CA LYS A 140 -5.73 -7.60 3.89
C LYS A 140 -5.90 -6.97 5.26
N TYR A 141 -6.92 -6.15 5.49
CA TYR A 141 -7.21 -5.59 6.81
C TYR A 141 -8.46 -6.24 7.43
N PHE A 142 -9.49 -6.47 6.62
CA PHE A 142 -10.83 -6.83 7.07
C PHE A 142 -10.82 -8.06 7.98
N TYR A 143 -10.26 -9.18 7.51
CA TYR A 143 -10.28 -10.43 8.28
C TYR A 143 -9.20 -10.48 9.36
N ALA A 144 -8.01 -9.92 9.10
CA ALA A 144 -6.91 -9.96 10.04
C ALA A 144 -7.18 -9.11 11.29
N MET A 145 -7.71 -7.89 11.13
CA MET A 145 -8.01 -7.01 12.27
C MET A 145 -9.17 -7.53 13.13
N GLN A 146 -10.14 -8.24 12.53
CA GLN A 146 -11.21 -8.90 13.30
C GLN A 146 -10.69 -10.08 14.10
N LYS A 147 -9.87 -10.94 13.47
CA LYS A 147 -9.30 -12.13 14.12
C LYS A 147 -8.28 -11.78 15.21
N TYR A 148 -7.53 -10.70 15.02
CA TYR A 148 -6.40 -10.30 15.86
C TYR A 148 -6.54 -8.87 16.37
N SER A 149 -7.67 -8.57 17.03
CA SER A 149 -8.05 -7.22 17.48
C SER A 149 -7.08 -6.59 18.50
N ASN A 150 -6.33 -7.41 19.23
CA ASN A 150 -5.34 -6.98 20.23
C ASN A 150 -3.92 -6.80 19.66
N ALA A 151 -3.68 -7.19 18.40
CA ALA A 151 -2.37 -7.07 17.76
C ALA A 151 -2.26 -5.77 16.96
N ILE A 152 -1.03 -5.29 16.82
CA ILE A 152 -0.69 -4.28 15.82
C ILE A 152 -0.70 -4.96 14.46
N ILE A 153 -1.48 -4.43 13.52
CA ILE A 153 -1.56 -4.95 12.16
C ILE A 153 -0.85 -4.03 11.19
N ILE A 154 0.13 -4.54 10.47
CA ILE A 154 0.76 -3.87 9.34
C ILE A 154 0.20 -4.46 8.05
N THR A 155 -0.50 -3.66 7.26
CA THR A 155 -0.96 -4.08 5.93
C THR A 155 0.12 -3.80 4.88
N ILE A 156 0.26 -4.72 3.94
CA ILE A 156 1.15 -4.61 2.78
C ILE A 156 0.47 -5.17 1.53
N ASP A 157 1.00 -4.85 0.36
CA ASP A 157 0.56 -5.40 -0.92
C ASP A 157 1.41 -6.62 -1.32
N ASP A 158 0.87 -7.48 -2.18
CA ASP A 158 1.45 -8.77 -2.54
C ASP A 158 2.46 -8.73 -3.71
N ASP A 159 2.68 -7.57 -4.30
CA ASP A 159 3.50 -7.36 -5.49
C ASP A 159 4.70 -6.42 -5.26
N THR A 160 5.21 -6.37 -4.03
CA THR A 160 6.26 -5.43 -3.63
C THR A 160 7.38 -6.11 -2.86
N ILE A 161 8.63 -5.80 -3.22
CA ILE A 161 9.78 -6.13 -2.38
C ILE A 161 10.02 -5.00 -1.37
N TYR A 162 9.70 -5.28 -0.11
CA TYR A 162 9.82 -4.31 0.97
C TYR A 162 11.29 -4.10 1.38
N PRO A 163 11.74 -2.84 1.53
CA PRO A 163 13.06 -2.54 2.08
C PRO A 163 13.29 -3.21 3.44
N TYR A 164 14.54 -3.58 3.72
CA TYR A 164 14.95 -4.25 4.96
C TYR A 164 14.53 -3.50 6.25
N SER A 165 14.33 -2.19 6.17
CA SER A 165 13.97 -1.31 7.29
C SER A 165 12.47 -1.01 7.42
N THR A 166 11.59 -1.52 6.55
CA THR A 166 10.15 -1.20 6.52
C THR A 166 9.50 -1.41 7.90
N VAL A 167 9.58 -2.62 8.45
CA VAL A 167 8.96 -2.94 9.74
C VAL A 167 9.59 -2.14 10.88
N ALA A 168 10.90 -1.93 10.83
CA ALA A 168 11.60 -1.14 11.84
C ALA A 168 11.15 0.33 11.84
N ASN A 169 10.96 0.94 10.66
CA ASN A 169 10.53 2.33 10.54
C ASN A 169 9.08 2.51 11.02
N LEU A 170 8.18 1.59 10.64
CA LEU A 170 6.78 1.60 11.08
C LEU A 170 6.69 1.49 12.61
N VAL A 171 7.31 0.46 13.18
CA VAL A 171 7.27 0.21 14.63
C VAL A 171 7.90 1.35 15.42
N ASN A 172 9.07 1.84 15.00
CA ASN A 172 9.73 2.93 15.73
C ASN A 172 8.87 4.21 15.73
N SER A 173 8.19 4.50 14.61
CA SER A 173 7.27 5.64 14.54
C SER A 173 6.00 5.42 15.36
N HIS A 174 5.50 4.17 15.45
CA HIS A 174 4.37 3.81 16.31
C HIS A 174 4.71 4.01 17.79
N ILE A 175 5.92 3.64 18.24
CA ILE A 175 6.36 3.88 19.62
C ILE A 175 6.29 5.37 19.98
N SER A 176 6.63 6.27 19.05
CA SER A 176 6.49 7.72 19.25
C SER A 176 5.05 8.24 19.09
N HIS A 177 4.18 7.50 18.41
CA HIS A 177 2.82 7.91 18.05
C HIS A 177 1.82 6.75 18.21
N PRO A 178 1.58 6.25 19.44
CA PRO A 178 0.82 5.02 19.65
C PRO A 178 -0.65 5.11 19.26
N HIS A 179 -1.21 6.33 19.19
CA HIS A 179 -2.61 6.62 18.87
C HIS A 179 -2.80 7.18 17.45
N ALA A 180 -1.91 6.82 16.52
CA ALA A 180 -1.98 7.24 15.13
C ALA A 180 -1.73 6.05 14.20
N ILE A 181 -2.27 6.15 13.00
CA ILE A 181 -1.89 5.24 11.91
C ILE A 181 -0.54 5.69 11.38
N ILE A 182 0.36 4.73 11.15
CA ILE A 182 1.69 5.03 10.66
C ILE A 182 1.79 4.53 9.23
N SER A 183 2.08 5.42 8.29
CA SER A 183 2.29 5.03 6.91
C SER A 183 3.64 5.49 6.39
N LEU A 184 4.35 4.57 5.76
CA LEU A 184 5.62 4.82 5.10
C LEU A 184 5.46 5.56 3.75
N GLY A 185 4.25 5.51 3.19
CA GLY A 185 3.88 6.17 1.95
C GLY A 185 2.52 6.82 2.09
N VAL A 186 2.43 8.10 1.74
CA VAL A 186 1.19 8.86 1.82
C VAL A 186 1.02 9.69 0.57
N LYS A 187 -0.24 9.92 0.23
CA LYS A 187 -0.65 11.06 -0.59
C LYS A 187 -1.28 12.10 0.31
N GLN A 188 -0.93 13.37 0.10
CA GLN A 188 -1.58 14.48 0.77
C GLN A 188 -2.83 14.86 -0.01
N ILE A 189 -3.99 14.73 0.63
CA ILE A 189 -5.29 15.09 0.06
C ILE A 189 -5.32 16.61 -0.08
N GLU A 190 -5.49 17.09 -1.31
CA GLU A 190 -5.60 18.51 -1.61
C GLU A 190 -7.08 18.90 -1.75
N ILE A 191 -7.45 20.01 -1.11
CA ILE A 191 -8.82 20.52 -1.11
C ILE A 191 -8.84 21.86 -1.85
N GLU A 192 -9.71 21.98 -2.84
CA GLU A 192 -9.98 23.23 -3.57
C GLU A 192 -11.49 23.50 -3.58
N ASN A 193 -11.92 24.72 -3.28
CA ASN A 193 -13.34 25.11 -3.20
C ASN A 193 -14.20 24.20 -2.30
N GLY A 194 -13.60 23.63 -1.26
CA GLY A 194 -14.29 22.76 -0.31
C GLY A 194 -14.39 21.29 -0.74
N LEU A 195 -13.86 20.90 -1.89
CA LEU A 195 -13.88 19.53 -2.40
C LEU A 195 -12.45 18.99 -2.63
N PRO A 196 -12.25 17.66 -2.55
CA PRO A 196 -10.98 17.06 -2.95
C PRO A 196 -10.68 17.30 -4.44
N THR A 197 -9.44 17.66 -4.75
CA THR A 197 -8.95 17.69 -6.14
C THR A 197 -8.77 16.25 -6.66
N PRO A 198 -8.64 16.03 -7.98
CA PRO A 198 -8.45 14.69 -8.54
C PRO A 198 -7.25 13.95 -7.93
N PHE A 199 -7.40 12.66 -7.66
CA PHE A 199 -6.39 11.84 -6.95
C PHE A 199 -4.99 11.85 -7.58
N ASN A 200 -4.90 12.04 -8.90
CA ASN A 200 -3.63 12.08 -9.63
C ASN A 200 -2.87 13.40 -9.44
N GLU A 201 -3.50 14.44 -8.90
CA GLU A 201 -2.88 15.74 -8.64
C GLU A 201 -2.18 15.78 -7.28
N TRP A 202 -2.63 14.94 -6.33
CA TRP A 202 -2.17 14.91 -4.95
C TRP A 202 -0.66 14.66 -4.81
N CYS A 203 -0.04 15.41 -3.91
CA CYS A 203 1.37 15.27 -3.57
C CYS A 203 1.69 13.91 -2.92
N SER A 204 2.73 13.22 -3.40
CA SER A 204 3.18 11.91 -2.88
C SER A 204 4.58 11.99 -2.27
N ASN A 205 4.88 11.10 -1.32
CA ASN A 205 6.25 10.90 -0.77
C ASN A 205 6.89 9.57 -1.20
N ILE A 206 6.22 8.74 -2.00
CA ILE A 206 6.77 7.44 -2.41
C ILE A 206 7.81 7.63 -3.52
N VAL A 207 8.94 6.91 -3.43
CA VAL A 207 10.01 6.97 -4.43
C VAL A 207 9.50 6.42 -5.77
N GLY A 208 9.63 7.22 -6.82
CA GLY A 208 9.10 6.94 -8.16
C GLY A 208 8.10 8.01 -8.61
N GLU A 209 7.44 8.66 -7.66
CA GLU A 209 6.62 9.85 -7.86
C GLU A 209 7.40 11.13 -7.48
N PRO A 210 7.04 12.31 -8.01
CA PRO A 210 7.66 13.56 -7.59
C PRO A 210 7.43 13.76 -6.08
N PHE A 211 8.52 13.78 -5.30
CA PHE A 211 8.47 14.01 -3.86
C PHE A 211 8.02 15.44 -3.60
N LYS A 212 6.72 15.64 -3.35
CA LYS A 212 6.13 16.98 -3.24
C LYS A 212 5.67 17.35 -1.83
N ILE A 213 5.71 16.40 -0.88
CA ILE A 213 5.32 16.69 0.50
C ILE A 213 6.37 17.56 1.20
N ALA A 214 5.91 18.62 1.85
CA ALA A 214 6.77 19.54 2.58
C ALA A 214 7.53 18.79 3.70
N LYS A 215 8.84 19.03 3.82
CA LYS A 215 9.70 18.36 4.83
C LYS A 215 9.18 18.49 6.26
N GLN A 216 8.49 19.60 6.56
CA GLN A 216 7.89 19.86 7.88
C GLN A 216 6.68 18.98 8.19
N ALA A 217 6.06 18.35 7.19
CA ALA A 217 4.89 17.51 7.39
C ALA A 217 5.27 16.08 7.85
N PHE A 218 6.54 15.68 7.77
CA PHE A 218 6.99 14.38 8.30
C PHE A 218 6.97 14.38 9.83
N ASN A 219 6.68 13.21 10.40
CA ASN A 219 6.50 12.97 11.84
C ASN A 219 5.38 13.80 12.48
N GLN A 220 4.54 14.48 11.68
CA GLN A 220 3.37 15.21 12.19
C GLN A 220 2.13 14.33 12.09
N LYS A 221 1.22 14.50 13.06
CA LYS A 221 -0.14 13.96 12.99
C LYS A 221 -0.92 14.77 11.97
N ARG A 222 -1.43 14.12 10.93
CA ARG A 222 -2.12 14.78 9.81
C ARG A 222 -3.42 14.08 9.48
N MET A 223 -4.49 14.85 9.36
CA MET A 223 -5.78 14.35 8.92
C MET A 223 -5.85 14.24 7.39
N ASP A 224 -5.06 15.02 6.66
CA ASP A 224 -5.02 15.05 5.19
C ASP A 224 -4.04 14.03 4.57
N PHE A 225 -3.41 13.17 5.36
CA PHE A 225 -2.59 12.08 4.83
C PHE A 225 -3.46 10.86 4.53
N LEU A 226 -3.54 10.49 3.25
CA LEU A 226 -4.01 9.20 2.77
C LEU A 226 -2.86 8.20 2.83
N ALA A 227 -2.95 7.20 3.70
CA ALA A 227 -2.02 6.09 3.73
C ALA A 227 -2.09 5.28 2.41
N GLN A 228 -0.94 4.78 1.95
CA GLN A 228 -0.83 3.99 0.73
C GLN A 228 -0.32 2.60 1.08
N GLY A 229 -1.16 1.57 0.89
CA GLY A 229 -0.85 0.17 1.22
C GLY A 229 0.49 -0.33 0.67
N VAL A 230 0.87 0.12 -0.53
CA VAL A 230 2.10 -0.27 -1.22
C VAL A 230 3.38 -0.01 -0.40
N ALA A 231 3.38 1.01 0.46
CA ALA A 231 4.54 1.36 1.29
C ALA A 231 4.58 0.64 2.64
N GLY A 232 3.47 0.01 3.03
CA GLY A 232 3.25 -0.54 4.35
C GLY A 232 2.59 0.48 5.28
N VAL A 233 1.49 0.05 5.91
CA VAL A 233 0.69 0.86 6.83
C VAL A 233 0.46 0.10 8.13
N LEU A 234 0.79 0.70 9.26
CA LEU A 234 0.61 0.14 10.59
C LEU A 234 -0.62 0.74 11.27
N TYR A 235 -1.48 -0.15 11.74
CA TYR A 235 -2.68 0.14 12.51
C TYR A 235 -2.50 -0.37 13.94
N PRO A 236 -2.55 0.51 14.95
CA PRO A 236 -2.59 0.10 16.34
C PRO A 236 -3.82 -0.78 16.66
N PRO A 237 -3.77 -1.58 17.73
CA PRO A 237 -4.86 -2.47 18.11
C PRO A 237 -6.17 -1.70 18.29
N SER A 238 -7.25 -2.20 17.70
CA SER A 238 -8.61 -1.65 17.84
C SER A 238 -8.74 -0.15 17.58
N ILE A 239 -7.84 0.44 16.78
CA ILE A 239 -7.85 1.90 16.53
C ILE A 239 -9.04 2.31 15.66
N LEU A 240 -9.44 1.47 14.71
CA LEU A 240 -10.48 1.76 13.72
C LEU A 240 -11.89 1.46 14.26
N PRO A 241 -12.92 2.24 13.86
CA PRO A 241 -14.29 2.03 14.30
C PRO A 241 -14.88 0.72 13.74
N LYS A 242 -15.92 0.17 14.39
CA LYS A 242 -16.62 -1.05 13.94
C LYS A 242 -17.13 -0.97 12.49
N GLU A 243 -17.52 0.23 12.05
CA GLU A 243 -17.98 0.50 10.68
C GLU A 243 -16.95 0.08 9.61
N THR A 244 -15.67 0.04 9.96
CA THR A 244 -14.58 -0.45 9.09
C THR A 244 -14.86 -1.82 8.49
N PHE A 245 -15.64 -2.64 9.20
CA PHE A 245 -15.99 -4.01 8.82
C PHE A 245 -17.40 -4.12 8.21
N ASN A 246 -17.99 -3.02 7.73
CA ASN A 246 -19.25 -3.03 6.99
C ASN A 246 -19.05 -3.57 5.57
N GLU A 247 -19.19 -4.89 5.43
CA GLU A 247 -18.99 -5.59 4.17
C GLU A 247 -19.90 -5.11 3.04
N GLN A 248 -21.17 -4.83 3.36
CA GLN A 248 -22.15 -4.40 2.37
C GLN A 248 -21.82 -3.02 1.82
N ALA A 249 -21.42 -2.09 2.69
CA ALA A 249 -20.96 -0.76 2.28
C ALA A 249 -19.69 -0.85 1.43
N ILE A 250 -18.71 -1.68 1.80
CA ILE A 250 -17.49 -1.90 1.01
C ILE A 250 -17.85 -2.38 -0.41
N LYS A 251 -18.65 -3.45 -0.51
CA LYS A 251 -19.06 -4.04 -1.80
C LYS A 251 -19.80 -3.03 -2.68
N ARG A 252 -20.64 -2.16 -2.09
CA ARG A 252 -21.44 -1.16 -2.80
C ARG A 252 -20.64 0.06 -3.22
N LEU A 253 -19.78 0.58 -2.35
CA LEU A 253 -19.21 1.92 -2.48
C LEU A 253 -17.78 1.93 -3.03
N CYS A 254 -16.96 0.95 -2.66
CA CYS A 254 -15.50 1.12 -2.79
C CYS A 254 -14.69 -0.16 -2.92
N ILE A 255 -15.23 -1.23 -3.50
CA ILE A 255 -14.60 -2.57 -3.59
C ILE A 255 -13.18 -2.59 -4.20
N TYR A 256 -12.78 -1.54 -4.94
CA TYR A 256 -11.45 -1.41 -5.55
C TYR A 256 -10.56 -0.34 -4.89
N ALA A 257 -11.00 0.24 -3.77
CA ALA A 257 -10.47 1.47 -3.17
C ALA A 257 -10.35 1.35 -1.63
N ASP A 258 -9.61 0.36 -1.16
CA ASP A 258 -9.40 0.10 0.27
C ASP A 258 -8.72 1.25 1.02
N ASP A 259 -7.74 1.91 0.42
CA ASP A 259 -7.07 3.06 1.04
C ASP A 259 -8.07 4.21 1.32
N PHE A 260 -9.01 4.49 0.41
CA PHE A 260 -10.02 5.54 0.60
C PHE A 260 -11.08 5.16 1.64
N TRP A 261 -11.51 3.90 1.65
CA TRP A 261 -12.40 3.38 2.67
C TRP A 261 -11.80 3.56 4.06
N LEU A 262 -10.56 3.09 4.24
CA LEU A 262 -9.85 3.20 5.51
C LEU A 262 -9.68 4.67 5.89
N LYS A 263 -9.35 5.55 4.94
CA LYS A 263 -9.26 6.98 5.22
C LYS A 263 -10.57 7.58 5.73
N CYS A 264 -11.71 7.20 5.17
CA CYS A 264 -13.00 7.63 5.69
C CYS A 264 -13.19 7.19 7.15
N MET A 265 -12.90 5.92 7.47
CA MET A 265 -12.99 5.40 8.83
C MET A 265 -12.05 6.13 9.81
N GLU A 266 -10.85 6.50 9.36
CA GLU A 266 -9.92 7.34 10.12
C GLU A 266 -10.52 8.69 10.46
N LEU A 267 -11.07 9.38 9.46
CA LEU A 267 -11.69 10.70 9.62
C LEU A 267 -12.91 10.61 10.54
N MET A 268 -13.78 9.61 10.37
CA MET A 268 -14.95 9.40 11.22
C MET A 268 -14.55 9.31 12.69
N ALA A 269 -13.47 8.58 13.00
CA ALA A 269 -12.98 8.36 14.36
C ALA A 269 -11.92 9.40 14.84
N ASN A 270 -11.64 10.46 14.07
CA ASN A 270 -10.63 11.48 14.37
C ASN A 270 -9.21 10.91 14.58
N ILE A 271 -8.84 9.90 13.79
CA ILE A 271 -7.54 9.24 13.86
C ILE A 271 -6.60 9.90 12.85
N PRO A 272 -5.47 10.48 13.30
CA PRO A 272 -4.50 11.05 12.38
C PRO A 272 -3.58 9.96 11.79
N THR A 273 -3.04 10.26 10.62
CA THR A 273 -1.96 9.49 10.00
C THR A 273 -0.62 10.23 10.19
N VAL A 274 0.43 9.49 10.51
CA VAL A 274 1.81 9.99 10.63
C VAL A 274 2.67 9.33 9.56
N CYS A 275 3.39 10.15 8.80
CA CYS A 275 4.41 9.68 7.86
C CYS A 275 5.82 9.94 8.43
N PRO A 276 6.60 8.91 8.79
CA PRO A 276 7.92 9.14 9.37
C PRO A 276 8.91 9.63 8.33
N LYS A 277 9.87 10.46 8.77
CA LYS A 277 10.94 10.96 7.89
C LYS A 277 11.97 9.87 7.59
N THR A 278 11.71 9.06 6.58
CA THR A 278 12.59 7.98 6.13
C THR A 278 12.70 7.94 4.61
N ARG A 279 13.77 7.33 4.09
CA ARG A 279 13.93 7.08 2.65
C ARG A 279 13.48 5.66 2.35
N ILE A 280 12.48 5.53 1.49
CA ILE A 280 11.89 4.24 1.15
C ILE A 280 11.87 4.11 -0.35
N LYS A 281 12.70 3.21 -0.86
CA LYS A 281 12.65 2.83 -2.26
C LYS A 281 11.83 1.55 -2.39
N ILE A 282 10.57 1.69 -2.74
CA ILE A 282 9.69 0.57 -3.03
C ILE A 282 10.12 -0.03 -4.38
N HIS A 283 10.24 -1.35 -4.43
CA HIS A 283 10.53 -2.08 -5.66
C HIS A 283 9.31 -2.92 -6.00
N ALA A 284 8.47 -2.40 -6.90
CA ALA A 284 7.36 -3.16 -7.45
C ALA A 284 7.91 -4.39 -8.20
N ILE A 285 7.28 -5.54 -8.00
CA ILE A 285 7.64 -6.76 -8.71
C ILE A 285 7.18 -6.61 -10.15
N TYR A 286 8.13 -6.42 -11.07
CA TYR A 286 7.84 -5.99 -12.44
C TYR A 286 6.83 -6.87 -13.18
N PHE A 287 6.95 -8.20 -13.07
CA PHE A 287 6.10 -9.13 -13.80
C PHE A 287 4.66 -9.24 -13.27
N SER A 288 4.38 -8.80 -12.03
CA SER A 288 3.00 -8.76 -11.52
C SER A 288 2.27 -7.46 -11.89
N GLN A 289 2.95 -6.49 -12.49
CA GLN A 289 2.34 -5.23 -12.93
C GLN A 289 1.47 -5.40 -14.19
N GLU A 290 1.56 -6.54 -14.87
CA GLU A 290 0.72 -6.84 -16.04
C GLU A 290 -0.76 -6.92 -15.69
N THR A 291 -1.10 -7.37 -14.48
CA THR A 291 -2.46 -7.55 -13.97
C THR A 291 -2.83 -6.55 -12.85
N ALA A 292 -2.04 -5.49 -12.68
CA ALA A 292 -2.21 -4.55 -11.57
C ALA A 292 -3.57 -3.83 -11.59
N LEU A 293 -4.25 -3.83 -10.44
CA LEU A 293 -5.51 -3.11 -10.20
C LEU A 293 -5.38 -1.61 -10.53
N PHE A 294 -4.17 -1.06 -10.40
CA PHE A 294 -3.79 0.29 -10.85
C PHE A 294 -4.27 0.60 -12.28
N LYS A 295 -4.21 -0.39 -13.20
CA LYS A 295 -4.67 -0.20 -14.59
C LYS A 295 -6.17 0.08 -14.65
N ILE A 296 -6.98 -0.63 -13.86
CA ILE A 296 -8.43 -0.43 -13.80
C ILE A 296 -8.76 0.87 -13.06
N ASN A 297 -8.05 1.17 -11.97
CA ASN A 297 -8.34 2.33 -11.12
C ASN A 297 -7.97 3.68 -11.76
N ILE A 298 -6.94 3.72 -12.61
CA ILE A 298 -6.49 4.96 -13.27
C ILE A 298 -7.03 5.13 -14.68
N LEU A 299 -7.26 4.06 -15.43
CA LEU A 299 -7.81 4.19 -16.79
C LEU A 299 -9.31 4.54 -16.79
N GLU A 300 -10.03 4.35 -15.68
CA GLU A 300 -11.49 4.57 -15.59
C GLU A 300 -11.92 5.57 -14.48
N ASN A 301 -10.99 6.35 -13.93
CA ASN A 301 -11.26 7.35 -12.88
C ASN A 301 -12.00 6.80 -11.63
N LYS A 302 -11.84 5.51 -11.34
CA LYS A 302 -12.60 4.82 -10.27
C LYS A 302 -12.20 5.24 -8.86
N ASN A 303 -11.00 5.78 -8.68
CA ASN A 303 -10.56 6.27 -7.37
C ASN A 303 -11.41 7.47 -6.92
N ASP A 304 -11.55 8.47 -7.79
CA ASP A 304 -12.31 9.68 -7.47
C ASP A 304 -13.81 9.38 -7.28
N SER A 305 -14.38 8.53 -8.14
CA SER A 305 -15.81 8.17 -8.03
C SER A 305 -16.14 7.36 -6.78
N GLN A 306 -15.31 6.38 -6.40
CA GLN A 306 -15.51 5.61 -5.17
C GLN A 306 -15.29 6.48 -3.93
N PHE A 307 -14.30 7.39 -3.96
CA PHE A 307 -14.09 8.31 -2.84
C PHE A 307 -15.28 9.27 -2.68
N GLN A 308 -15.81 9.82 -3.78
CA GLN A 308 -17.01 10.65 -3.75
C GLN A 308 -18.23 9.89 -3.21
N ALA A 309 -18.43 8.63 -3.63
CA ALA A 309 -19.53 7.80 -3.14
C ALA A 309 -19.45 7.57 -1.62
N ILE A 310 -18.24 7.33 -1.09
CA ILE A 310 -18.02 7.22 0.36
C ILE A 310 -18.34 8.56 1.05
N LEU A 311 -17.85 9.68 0.53
CA LEU A 311 -18.08 11.00 1.13
C LEU A 311 -19.57 11.37 1.19
N GLU A 312 -20.36 11.00 0.16
CA GLU A 312 -21.80 11.24 0.15
C GLU A 312 -22.54 10.35 1.16
N GLU A 313 -22.20 9.05 1.23
CA GLU A 313 -22.82 8.12 2.19
C GLU A 313 -22.57 8.56 3.65
N TYR A 314 -21.37 9.05 3.95
CA TYR A 314 -20.95 9.43 5.32
C TYR A 314 -20.89 10.95 5.54
N LYS A 315 -21.67 11.74 4.80
CA LYS A 315 -21.64 13.21 4.85
C LYS A 315 -21.91 13.80 6.25
N ASP A 316 -22.74 13.13 7.05
CA ASP A 316 -23.12 13.58 8.40
C ASP A 316 -21.93 13.59 9.39
N TYR A 317 -20.79 12.99 9.02
CA TYR A 317 -19.56 12.98 9.82
C TYR A 317 -18.63 14.18 9.55
N ASN A 318 -19.02 15.13 8.68
CA ASN A 318 -18.25 16.33 8.33
C ASN A 318 -16.80 16.03 7.93
N LEU A 319 -16.59 14.96 7.15
CA LEU A 319 -15.27 14.42 6.82
C LEU A 319 -14.35 15.45 6.14
N LEU A 320 -14.91 16.29 5.27
CA LEU A 320 -14.17 17.33 4.54
C LEU A 320 -13.67 18.46 5.45
N GLU A 321 -14.35 18.74 6.56
CA GLU A 321 -13.88 19.72 7.54
C GLU A 321 -12.69 19.17 8.31
N LYS A 322 -12.73 17.88 8.67
CA LYS A 322 -11.64 17.20 9.39
C LYS A 322 -10.34 17.14 8.59
N LEU A 323 -10.41 17.11 7.26
CA LEU A 323 -9.24 17.17 6.39
C LEU A 323 -8.47 18.50 6.49
N LYS A 324 -9.13 19.58 6.93
CA LYS A 324 -8.51 20.91 7.04
C LYS A 324 -7.78 21.14 8.37
N ALA A 325 -7.93 20.23 9.34
CA ALA A 325 -7.32 20.30 10.67
C ALA A 325 -5.88 19.75 10.67
#